data_AF-A0A1Y5MVV0-F1
#
_entry.id   AF-A0A1Y5MVV0-F1
#
_cell.length_a   1.000
_cell.length_b   1.000
_cell.length_c   1.000
_cell.angle_alpha   90.00
_cell.angle_beta   90.00
_cell.angle_gamma   90.00
#
_symmetry.space_group_name_H-M   'P 1'
#
loop_
_entity.id
_entity.type
_entity.pdbx_description
1 polymer ?
#
loop_
_entity_poly.entity_id
_entity_poly.type
_entity_poly.pdbx_seq_one_letter_code
_entity_poly.pdbx_strand_id
1 'polypeptide(L)'
;MAAEEILIKLCELARKDGGASLEQILKEAFNEYDELKLLKKRNLLCEHCKYVLKEIGAADDTLTDVLQIISTLNAKREMILFRDTLNLTQEKLIKSIFSHYKDKNKFQNEVNIDEIVDIVVEFESEIQDADINEEQKETLKQLCLIVKEAKEESKIIGSNRAIDKLHTLFIGKFFLYGKTILNIKDPRILEKIKWIYAKIGAANSIIKTLKDFKDNLTDILTLTC
;
A
#
# COMPACT_ATOMS: atom_id res chain seq x y z
N MET A 1 1.43 -2.83 -10.78
CA MET A 1 0.04 -2.79 -11.25
C MET A 1 -0.79 -2.35 -10.07
N ALA A 2 -1.58 -1.30 -10.28
CA ALA A 2 -2.42 -0.73 -9.23
C ALA A 2 -3.61 -1.64 -8.91
N ALA A 3 -4.22 -1.46 -7.74
CA ALA A 3 -5.35 -2.27 -7.28
C ALA A 3 -6.48 -2.41 -8.31
N GLU A 4 -6.92 -1.31 -8.93
CA GLU A 4 -7.95 -1.32 -9.97
C GLU A 4 -7.57 -2.22 -11.16
N GLU A 5 -6.33 -2.09 -11.66
CA GLU A 5 -5.83 -2.86 -12.80
C GLU A 5 -5.82 -4.36 -12.51
N ILE A 6 -5.38 -4.73 -11.30
CA ILE A 6 -5.34 -6.13 -10.87
C ILE A 6 -6.76 -6.71 -10.85
N LEU A 7 -7.72 -6.00 -10.26
CA LEU A 7 -9.11 -6.45 -10.15
C LEU A 7 -9.79 -6.57 -11.51
N ILE A 8 -9.57 -5.61 -12.41
CA ILE A 8 -10.08 -5.66 -13.79
C ILE A 8 -9.46 -6.86 -14.52
N LYS A 9 -8.15 -7.05 -14.43
CA LYS A 9 -7.44 -8.16 -15.07
C LYS A 9 -7.95 -9.52 -14.59
N LEU A 10 -8.30 -9.66 -13.30
CA LEU A 10 -8.94 -10.88 -12.79
C LEU A 10 -10.29 -11.16 -13.48
N CYS A 11 -11.13 -10.13 -13.64
CA CYS A 11 -12.41 -10.25 -14.34
C CYS A 11 -12.22 -10.61 -15.83
N GLU A 12 -11.20 -10.04 -16.47
CA GLU A 12 -10.88 -10.34 -17.87
C GLU A 12 -10.40 -11.78 -18.06
N LEU A 13 -9.47 -12.24 -17.22
CA LEU A 13 -8.91 -13.59 -17.27
C LEU A 13 -9.97 -14.66 -16.97
N ALA A 14 -10.85 -14.43 -15.98
CA ALA A 14 -11.96 -15.33 -15.67
C ALA A 14 -12.93 -15.53 -16.85
N ARG A 15 -13.07 -14.53 -17.73
CA ARG A 15 -13.92 -14.64 -18.94
C ARG A 15 -13.22 -15.38 -20.08
N LYS A 16 -11.92 -15.14 -20.28
CA LYS A 16 -11.14 -15.66 -21.40
C LYS A 16 -10.73 -17.12 -21.21
N ASP A 17 -10.36 -17.51 -19.99
CA ASP A 17 -9.63 -18.76 -19.75
C ASP A 17 -10.27 -19.62 -18.64
N GLY A 18 -11.46 -20.16 -18.93
CA GLY A 18 -12.26 -20.89 -17.95
C GLY A 18 -11.62 -22.19 -17.42
N GLY A 19 -10.64 -22.75 -18.15
CA GLY A 19 -9.95 -23.99 -17.77
C GLY A 19 -8.70 -23.78 -16.90
N ALA A 20 -8.22 -22.55 -16.73
CA ALA A 20 -7.07 -22.25 -15.89
C ALA A 20 -7.42 -22.38 -14.40
N SER A 21 -6.43 -22.71 -13.57
CA SER A 21 -6.60 -22.69 -12.12
C SER A 21 -6.63 -21.25 -11.60
N LEU A 22 -7.36 -21.02 -10.51
CA LEU A 22 -7.40 -19.74 -9.82
C LEU A 22 -5.99 -19.27 -9.42
N GLU A 23 -5.11 -20.19 -9.06
CA GLU A 23 -3.71 -19.90 -8.73
C GLU A 23 -2.97 -19.29 -9.92
N GLN A 24 -3.11 -19.87 -11.12
CA GLN A 24 -2.45 -19.37 -12.32
C GLN A 24 -2.97 -17.98 -12.69
N ILE A 25 -4.28 -17.77 -12.61
CA ILE A 25 -4.89 -16.47 -12.89
C ILE A 25 -4.46 -15.42 -11.84
N LEU A 26 -4.36 -15.77 -10.57
CA LEU A 26 -3.83 -14.87 -9.54
C LEU A 26 -2.35 -14.53 -9.82
N LYS A 27 -1.51 -15.50 -10.16
CA LYS A 27 -0.10 -15.26 -10.53
C LYS A 27 0.01 -14.29 -11.70
N GLU A 28 -0.81 -14.49 -12.74
CA GLU A 28 -0.82 -13.63 -13.92
C GLU A 28 -1.39 -12.23 -13.63
N ALA A 29 -2.50 -12.14 -12.90
CA ALA A 29 -3.16 -10.89 -12.57
C ALA A 29 -2.32 -9.99 -11.66
N PHE A 30 -1.51 -10.58 -10.77
CA PHE A 30 -0.58 -9.85 -9.90
C PHE A 30 0.82 -9.70 -10.49
N ASN A 31 1.13 -10.41 -11.60
CA ASN A 31 2.48 -10.56 -12.14
C ASN A 31 3.48 -10.97 -11.04
N GLU A 32 3.12 -12.01 -10.28
CA GLU A 32 3.90 -12.51 -9.15
C GLU A 32 3.79 -14.03 -9.08
N TYR A 33 4.93 -14.70 -9.25
CA TYR A 33 4.99 -16.17 -9.31
C TYR A 33 5.53 -16.78 -8.02
N ASP A 34 6.13 -15.97 -7.14
CA ASP A 34 6.49 -16.38 -5.78
C ASP A 34 5.23 -16.42 -4.91
N GLU A 35 4.93 -17.59 -4.34
CA GLU A 35 3.68 -17.83 -3.60
C GLU A 35 3.56 -16.97 -2.34
N LEU A 36 4.66 -16.75 -1.61
CA LEU A 36 4.65 -15.97 -0.38
C LEU A 36 4.46 -14.48 -0.69
N LYS A 37 5.13 -13.97 -1.72
CA LYS A 37 4.95 -12.58 -2.17
C LYS A 37 3.54 -12.38 -2.74
N LEU A 38 3.03 -13.35 -3.50
CA LEU A 38 1.67 -13.31 -4.03
C LEU A 38 0.65 -13.24 -2.89
N LEU A 39 0.79 -14.06 -1.85
CA LEU A 39 -0.09 -14.04 -0.68
C LEU A 39 -0.08 -12.67 0.01
N LYS A 40 1.11 -12.07 0.20
CA LYS A 40 1.24 -10.72 0.77
C LYS A 40 0.53 -9.67 -0.09
N LYS A 41 0.74 -9.69 -1.41
CA LYS A 41 0.09 -8.76 -2.36
C LYS A 41 -1.42 -8.92 -2.38
N ARG A 42 -1.93 -10.16 -2.32
CA ARG A 42 -3.37 -10.46 -2.22
C ARG A 42 -3.98 -9.85 -0.96
N ASN A 43 -3.35 -10.06 0.19
CA ASN A 43 -3.82 -9.50 1.46
C ASN A 43 -3.84 -7.96 1.41
N LEU A 44 -2.76 -7.35 0.89
CA LEU A 44 -2.66 -5.90 0.73
C LEU A 44 -3.76 -5.34 -0.18
N LEU A 45 -4.06 -6.02 -1.29
CA LEU A 45 -5.15 -5.63 -2.18
C LEU A 45 -6.49 -5.65 -1.45
N CYS A 46 -6.78 -6.70 -0.69
CA CYS A 46 -8.03 -6.80 0.08
C CYS A 46 -8.17 -5.69 1.12
N GLU A 47 -7.10 -5.42 1.89
CA GLU A 47 -7.04 -4.31 2.85
C GLU A 47 -7.29 -2.96 2.18
N HIS A 48 -6.65 -2.72 1.04
CA HIS A 48 -6.81 -1.47 0.30
C HIS A 48 -8.22 -1.30 -0.27
N CYS A 49 -8.85 -2.37 -0.76
CA CYS A 49 -10.23 -2.30 -1.25
C CYS A 49 -11.21 -1.91 -0.14
N LYS A 50 -11.07 -2.48 1.07
CA LYS A 50 -11.86 -2.08 2.24
C LYS A 50 -11.66 -0.61 2.58
N TYR A 51 -10.41 -0.14 2.53
CA TYR A 51 -10.08 1.27 2.73
C TYR A 51 -10.75 2.17 1.70
N VAL A 52 -10.68 1.81 0.41
CA VAL A 52 -11.32 2.56 -0.68
C VAL A 52 -12.83 2.66 -0.47
N LEU A 53 -13.51 1.55 -0.16
CA LEU A 53 -14.95 1.53 0.10
C LEU A 53 -15.34 2.48 1.24
N LYS A 54 -14.61 2.40 2.36
CA LYS A 54 -14.80 3.30 3.51
C LYS A 54 -14.58 4.76 3.13
N GLU A 55 -13.53 5.06 2.38
CA GLU A 55 -13.23 6.43 1.95
C GLU A 55 -14.33 7.01 1.07
N ILE A 56 -14.95 6.23 0.18
CA ILE A 56 -16.04 6.74 -0.66
C ILE A 56 -17.42 6.62 -0.02
N GLY A 57 -17.53 6.09 1.21
CA GLY A 57 -18.80 5.88 1.91
C GLY A 57 -19.67 4.77 1.30
N ALA A 58 -19.06 3.81 0.60
CA ALA A 58 -19.76 2.64 0.07
C ALA A 58 -19.93 1.58 1.18
N ALA A 59 -20.90 0.68 1.00
CA ALA A 59 -21.11 -0.43 1.92
C ALA A 59 -19.89 -1.38 1.91
N ASP A 60 -19.50 -1.86 3.09
CA ASP A 60 -18.30 -2.71 3.26
C ASP A 60 -18.38 -4.01 2.45
N ASP A 61 -19.59 -4.47 2.13
CA ASP A 61 -19.83 -5.72 1.41
C ASP A 61 -19.82 -5.59 -0.13
N THR A 62 -19.72 -4.37 -0.66
CA THR A 62 -19.82 -4.07 -2.10
C THR A 62 -18.85 -4.88 -2.97
N LEU A 63 -17.68 -5.25 -2.45
CA LEU A 63 -16.67 -6.06 -3.17
C LEU A 63 -16.43 -7.44 -2.53
N THR A 64 -17.23 -7.85 -1.54
CA THR A 64 -16.94 -9.03 -0.70
C THR A 64 -16.69 -10.29 -1.51
N ASP A 65 -17.54 -10.59 -2.50
CA ASP A 65 -17.42 -11.85 -3.25
C ASP A 65 -16.11 -11.91 -4.05
N VAL A 66 -15.69 -10.79 -4.65
CA VAL A 66 -14.40 -10.69 -5.35
C VAL A 66 -13.24 -10.84 -4.38
N LEU A 67 -13.31 -10.18 -3.22
CA LEU A 67 -12.27 -10.24 -2.21
C LEU A 67 -12.17 -11.64 -1.58
N GLN A 68 -13.28 -12.35 -1.43
CA GLN A 68 -13.29 -13.74 -0.96
C GLN A 68 -12.54 -14.65 -1.94
N ILE A 69 -12.77 -14.50 -3.25
CA ILE A 69 -12.05 -15.25 -4.28
C ILE A 69 -10.54 -14.95 -4.19
N ILE A 70 -10.18 -13.67 -4.10
CA ILE A 70 -8.77 -13.26 -3.96
C ILE A 70 -8.14 -13.80 -2.68
N SER A 71 -8.89 -13.91 -1.58
CA SER A 71 -8.39 -14.41 -0.30
C SER A 71 -8.40 -15.95 -0.17
N THR A 72 -8.95 -16.68 -1.15
CA THR A 72 -9.15 -18.13 -1.06
C THR A 72 -7.82 -18.90 -0.91
N LEU A 73 -7.73 -19.74 0.12
CA LEU A 73 -6.53 -20.54 0.41
C LEU A 73 -6.32 -21.69 -0.57
N ASN A 74 -7.40 -22.28 -1.10
CA ASN A 74 -7.31 -23.37 -2.08
C ASN A 74 -7.44 -22.85 -3.51
N ALA A 75 -6.33 -22.31 -4.04
CA ALA A 75 -6.27 -21.72 -5.37
C ALA A 75 -6.25 -22.76 -6.53
N LYS A 76 -6.32 -24.06 -6.24
CA LYS A 76 -6.32 -25.13 -7.26
C LYS A 76 -7.65 -25.30 -8.01
N ARG A 77 -8.69 -24.56 -7.61
CA ARG A 77 -10.01 -24.60 -8.26
C ARG A 77 -9.95 -24.00 -9.66
N GLU A 78 -10.75 -24.55 -10.57
CA GLU A 78 -10.90 -24.00 -11.92
C GLU A 78 -11.62 -22.65 -11.88
N MET A 79 -11.17 -21.73 -12.72
CA MET A 79 -11.71 -20.37 -12.79
C MET A 79 -13.16 -20.30 -13.26
N ILE A 80 -13.62 -21.30 -13.99
CA ILE A 80 -15.01 -21.39 -14.45
C ILE A 80 -16.01 -21.30 -13.29
N LEU A 81 -15.66 -21.80 -12.10
CA LEU A 81 -16.51 -21.75 -10.90
C LEU A 81 -16.75 -20.33 -10.37
N PHE A 82 -15.92 -19.36 -10.78
CA PHE A 82 -15.99 -17.97 -10.32
C PHE A 82 -16.50 -17.02 -11.40
N ARG A 83 -16.88 -17.53 -12.58
CA ARG A 83 -17.24 -16.73 -13.76
C ARG A 83 -18.45 -15.83 -13.51
N ASP A 84 -19.40 -16.30 -12.71
CA ASP A 84 -20.61 -15.55 -12.38
C ASP A 84 -20.31 -14.40 -11.40
N THR A 85 -19.26 -14.50 -10.59
CA THR A 85 -18.79 -13.43 -9.71
C THR A 85 -17.84 -12.47 -10.44
N LEU A 86 -16.87 -13.00 -11.19
CA LEU A 86 -15.85 -12.26 -11.92
C LEU A 86 -16.31 -11.92 -13.35
N ASN A 87 -17.43 -11.20 -13.44
CA ASN A 87 -18.10 -10.90 -14.70
C ASN A 87 -17.96 -9.43 -15.13
N LEU A 88 -18.59 -9.05 -16.26
CA LEU A 88 -18.56 -7.68 -16.79
C LEU A 88 -19.25 -6.66 -15.87
N THR A 89 -20.30 -7.05 -15.15
CA THR A 89 -20.99 -6.19 -14.20
C THR A 89 -20.06 -5.85 -13.04
N GLN A 90 -19.36 -6.85 -12.50
CA GLN A 90 -18.39 -6.66 -11.43
C GLN A 90 -17.22 -5.78 -11.87
N GLU A 91 -16.72 -5.98 -13.09
CA GLU A 91 -15.68 -5.13 -13.69
C GLU A 91 -16.13 -3.66 -13.77
N LYS A 92 -17.37 -3.39 -14.20
CA LYS A 92 -17.95 -2.04 -14.24
C LYS A 92 -18.09 -1.43 -12.84
N LEU A 93 -18.51 -2.23 -11.86
CA LEU A 93 -18.60 -1.79 -10.47
C LEU A 93 -17.21 -1.41 -9.91
N ILE A 94 -16.19 -2.23 -10.15
CA ILE A 94 -14.79 -1.94 -9.79
C ILE A 94 -14.36 -0.61 -10.40
N LYS A 95 -14.55 -0.42 -11.72
CA LYS A 95 -14.23 0.84 -12.41
C LYS A 95 -14.93 2.04 -11.77
N SER A 96 -16.22 1.92 -11.46
CA SER A 96 -16.99 2.99 -10.82
C SER A 96 -16.47 3.35 -9.43
N ILE A 97 -16.16 2.35 -8.60
CA ILE A 97 -15.62 2.54 -7.24
C ILE A 97 -14.28 3.26 -7.31
N PHE A 98 -13.36 2.77 -8.15
CA PHE A 98 -12.03 3.36 -8.27
C PHE A 98 -12.04 4.71 -8.99
N SER A 99 -12.97 4.96 -9.91
CA SER A 99 -13.20 6.30 -10.47
C SER A 99 -13.65 7.27 -9.39
N HIS A 100 -14.64 6.92 -8.59
CA HIS A 100 -15.10 7.78 -7.49
C HIS A 100 -13.99 8.02 -6.47
N TYR A 101 -13.20 6.99 -6.14
CA TYR A 101 -12.03 7.14 -5.28
C TYR A 101 -10.98 8.07 -5.87
N LYS A 102 -10.67 7.96 -7.17
CA LYS A 102 -9.75 8.86 -7.88
C LYS A 102 -10.26 10.29 -7.91
N ASP A 103 -11.54 10.49 -8.21
CA ASP A 103 -12.16 11.82 -8.22
C ASP A 103 -12.13 12.45 -6.82
N LYS A 104 -12.41 11.64 -5.78
CA LYS A 104 -12.29 12.07 -4.38
C LYS A 104 -10.86 12.47 -4.02
N ASN A 105 -9.83 11.86 -4.61
CA ASN A 105 -8.43 12.08 -4.25
C ASN A 105 -7.60 12.78 -5.35
N LYS A 106 -8.25 13.37 -6.36
CA LYS A 106 -7.61 13.94 -7.57
C LYS A 106 -6.49 14.94 -7.28
N PHE A 107 -6.58 15.66 -6.16
CA PHE A 107 -5.63 16.70 -5.76
C PHE A 107 -4.47 16.20 -4.90
N GLN A 108 -4.37 14.91 -4.59
CA GLN A 108 -3.35 14.38 -3.68
C GLN A 108 -2.11 13.80 -4.40
N ASN A 109 -1.92 14.01 -5.69
CA ASN A 109 -0.96 13.25 -6.51
C ASN A 109 0.53 13.65 -6.39
N GLU A 110 0.95 14.43 -5.39
CA GLU A 110 2.27 15.06 -5.41
C GLU A 110 3.36 14.38 -4.56
N VAL A 111 3.06 13.26 -3.87
CA VAL A 111 4.03 12.69 -2.93
C VAL A 111 4.80 11.51 -3.53
N ASN A 112 6.12 11.67 -3.64
CA ASN A 112 7.03 10.65 -4.15
C ASN A 112 7.74 9.90 -3.01
N ILE A 113 7.47 8.61 -2.89
CA ILE A 113 8.13 7.72 -1.92
C ILE A 113 9.59 7.42 -2.30
N ASP A 114 10.00 7.62 -3.56
CA ASP A 114 11.36 7.32 -4.04
C ASP A 114 12.44 8.14 -3.33
N GLU A 115 12.16 9.42 -3.03
CA GLU A 115 13.11 10.25 -2.29
C GLU A 115 13.43 9.69 -0.90
N ILE A 116 12.47 9.01 -0.27
CA ILE A 116 12.66 8.41 1.06
C ILE A 116 13.47 7.11 0.92
N VAL A 117 13.28 6.37 -0.18
CA VAL A 117 14.02 5.13 -0.46
C VAL A 117 15.50 5.41 -0.72
N ASP A 118 15.81 6.46 -1.49
CA ASP A 118 17.20 6.82 -1.81
C ASP A 118 18.01 7.10 -0.53
N ILE A 119 17.42 7.83 0.42
CA ILE A 119 18.03 8.10 1.72
C ILE A 119 18.30 6.80 2.49
N VAL A 120 17.40 5.83 2.40
CA VAL A 120 17.53 4.53 3.09
C VAL A 120 18.62 3.66 2.48
N VAL A 121 18.80 3.69 1.16
CA VAL A 121 19.87 2.93 0.48
C VAL A 121 21.25 3.41 0.93
N GLU A 122 21.44 4.73 1.02
CA GLU A 122 22.66 5.30 1.59
C GLU A 122 22.83 4.89 3.06
N PHE A 123 21.75 4.98 3.84
CA PHE A 123 21.78 4.70 5.27
C PHE A 123 22.16 3.25 5.58
N GLU A 124 21.73 2.27 4.78
CA GLU A 124 22.13 0.87 4.97
C GLU A 124 23.64 0.66 4.85
N SER A 125 24.30 1.37 3.93
CA SER A 125 25.75 1.33 3.79
C SER A 125 26.43 1.92 5.03
N GLU A 126 25.92 3.06 5.52
CA GLU A 126 26.42 3.72 6.73
C GLU A 126 26.25 2.85 8.00
N ILE A 127 25.15 2.10 8.12
CA ILE A 127 24.91 1.17 9.25
C ILE A 127 25.97 0.06 9.30
N GLN A 128 26.40 -0.42 8.13
CA GLN A 128 27.32 -1.54 8.03
C GLN A 128 28.73 -1.18 8.51
N ASP A 129 29.15 0.05 8.22
CA ASP A 129 30.46 0.60 8.58
C ASP A 129 30.49 1.27 9.96
N ALA A 130 29.33 1.44 10.62
CA ALA A 130 29.22 2.07 11.93
C ALA A 130 29.73 1.17 13.07
N ASP A 131 30.44 1.79 14.03
CA ASP A 131 30.89 1.17 15.28
C ASP A 131 29.75 1.11 16.31
N ILE A 132 28.78 0.25 16.02
CA ILE A 132 27.60 -0.03 16.84
C ILE A 132 27.42 -1.54 16.99
N ASN A 133 26.71 -1.97 18.04
CA ASN A 133 26.53 -3.40 18.29
C ASN A 133 25.52 -4.02 17.30
N GLU A 134 25.52 -5.35 17.21
CA GLU A 134 24.67 -6.08 16.25
C GLU A 134 23.16 -5.88 16.50
N GLU A 135 22.74 -5.73 17.76
CA GLU A 135 21.33 -5.45 18.09
C GLU A 135 20.89 -4.08 17.53
N GLN A 136 21.76 -3.07 17.62
CA GLN A 136 21.55 -1.76 17.04
C GLN A 136 21.51 -1.85 15.51
N LYS A 137 22.46 -2.56 14.89
CA LYS A 137 22.46 -2.75 13.43
C LYS A 137 21.18 -3.40 12.93
N GLU A 138 20.73 -4.46 13.59
CA GLU A 138 19.49 -5.14 13.22
C GLU A 138 18.28 -4.21 13.37
N THR A 139 18.20 -3.46 14.47
CA THR A 139 17.14 -2.47 14.69
C THR A 139 17.08 -1.44 13.55
N LEU A 140 18.24 -0.92 13.11
CA LEU A 140 18.31 0.07 12.03
C LEU A 140 17.97 -0.54 10.67
N LYS A 141 18.39 -1.78 10.40
CA LYS A 141 18.00 -2.52 9.20
C LYS A 141 16.49 -2.75 9.13
N GLN A 142 15.84 -3.00 10.27
CA GLN A 142 14.38 -3.11 10.34
C GLN A 142 13.68 -1.79 9.97
N LEU A 143 14.25 -0.63 10.31
CA LEU A 143 13.73 0.69 9.87
C LEU A 143 13.91 0.89 8.37
N CYS A 144 15.04 0.45 7.80
CA CYS A 144 15.28 0.49 6.36
C CYS A 144 14.30 -0.41 5.60
N LEU A 145 14.05 -1.61 6.13
CA LEU A 145 13.16 -2.59 5.55
C LEU A 145 11.73 -2.05 5.40
N ILE A 146 11.17 -1.40 6.43
CA ILE A 146 9.78 -0.89 6.35
C ILE A 146 9.60 0.20 5.28
N VAL A 147 10.63 0.99 4.99
CA VAL A 147 10.60 1.99 3.90
C VAL A 147 10.58 1.29 2.54
N LYS A 148 11.43 0.28 2.35
CA LYS A 148 11.46 -0.52 1.12
C LYS A 148 10.16 -1.29 0.90
N GLU A 149 9.60 -1.87 1.96
CA GLU A 149 8.29 -2.52 1.91
C GLU A 149 7.21 -1.52 1.51
N ALA A 150 7.19 -0.31 2.10
CA ALA A 150 6.24 0.73 1.70
C ALA A 150 6.36 1.11 0.22
N LYS A 151 7.59 1.15 -0.35
CA LYS A 151 7.78 1.35 -1.79
C LYS A 151 7.14 0.24 -2.61
N GLU A 152 7.33 -1.02 -2.23
CA GLU A 152 6.69 -2.14 -2.93
C GLU A 152 5.17 -2.11 -2.81
N GLU A 153 4.64 -1.79 -1.62
CA GLU A 153 3.21 -1.65 -1.38
C GLU A 153 2.59 -0.51 -2.20
N SER A 154 3.31 0.60 -2.38
CA SER A 154 2.86 1.77 -3.16
C SER A 154 2.47 1.41 -4.60
N LYS A 155 3.07 0.35 -5.17
CA LYS A 155 2.75 -0.13 -6.52
C LYS A 155 1.32 -0.68 -6.64
N ILE A 156 0.71 -1.06 -5.51
CA ILE A 156 -0.65 -1.61 -5.44
C ILE A 156 -1.61 -0.56 -4.90
N ILE A 157 -1.25 0.13 -3.81
CA ILE A 157 -2.16 0.99 -3.04
C ILE A 157 -1.98 2.50 -3.28
N GLY A 158 -0.97 2.89 -4.09
CA GLY A 158 -0.58 4.27 -4.34
C GLY A 158 0.36 4.85 -3.28
N SER A 159 1.13 5.88 -3.66
CA SER A 159 2.17 6.50 -2.82
C SER A 159 1.62 7.09 -1.52
N ASN A 160 0.52 7.84 -1.59
CA ASN A 160 -0.02 8.53 -0.41
C ASN A 160 -0.40 7.55 0.71
N ARG A 161 -1.13 6.50 0.34
CA ARG A 161 -1.56 5.49 1.32
C ARG A 161 -0.38 4.71 1.88
N ALA A 162 0.62 4.41 1.04
CA ALA A 162 1.85 3.78 1.48
C ALA A 162 2.62 4.66 2.47
N ILE A 163 2.65 5.97 2.26
CA ILE A 163 3.32 6.95 3.14
C ILE A 163 2.59 7.11 4.46
N ASP A 164 1.25 7.20 4.45
CA ASP A 164 0.44 7.24 5.69
C ASP A 164 0.72 6.00 6.56
N LYS A 165 0.73 4.82 5.93
CA LYS A 165 1.01 3.55 6.59
C LYS A 165 2.46 3.49 7.08
N LEU A 166 3.42 3.91 6.25
CA LEU A 166 4.84 4.00 6.61
C LEU A 166 5.03 4.89 7.84
N HIS A 167 4.40 6.07 7.88
CA HIS A 167 4.49 6.98 9.01
C HIS A 167 4.03 6.32 10.32
N THR A 168 2.89 5.62 10.27
CA THR A 168 2.37 4.86 11.42
C THR A 168 3.33 3.76 11.87
N LEU A 169 3.86 2.96 10.93
CA LEU A 169 4.81 1.89 11.22
C LEU A 169 6.12 2.42 11.79
N PHE A 170 6.63 3.53 11.25
CA PHE A 170 7.88 4.16 11.67
C PHE A 170 7.76 4.67 13.12
N ILE A 171 6.65 5.33 13.48
CA ILE A 171 6.34 5.72 14.87
C ILE A 171 6.28 4.47 15.77
N GLY A 172 5.58 3.42 15.34
CA GLY A 172 5.49 2.17 16.10
C GLY A 172 6.86 1.53 16.36
N LYS A 173 7.76 1.54 15.36
CA LYS A 173 9.13 1.05 15.53
C LYS A 173 9.95 1.94 16.48
N PHE A 174 9.79 3.26 16.44
CA PHE A 174 10.41 4.14 17.44
C PHE A 174 9.93 3.86 18.86
N PHE A 175 8.64 3.58 19.04
CA PHE A 175 8.12 3.22 20.35
C PHE A 175 8.70 1.90 20.86
N LEU A 176 8.75 0.88 19.99
CA LEU A 176 9.28 -0.45 20.33
C LEU A 176 10.79 -0.45 20.59
N TYR A 177 11.56 0.25 19.76
CA TYR A 177 13.03 0.21 19.78
C TYR A 177 13.67 1.47 20.38
N GLY A 178 12.87 2.35 21.00
CA GLY A 178 13.34 3.65 21.46
C GLY A 178 14.55 3.59 22.38
N LYS A 179 14.63 2.60 23.28
CA LYS A 179 15.80 2.40 24.16
C LYS A 179 17.06 2.03 23.38
N THR A 180 16.95 1.10 22.44
CA THR A 180 18.08 0.65 21.61
C THR A 180 18.60 1.79 20.73
N ILE A 181 17.68 2.57 20.14
CA ILE A 181 18.00 3.76 19.32
C ILE A 181 18.67 4.85 20.17
N LEU A 182 18.15 5.15 21.36
CA LEU A 182 18.72 6.19 22.25
C LEU A 182 20.13 5.84 22.75
N ASN A 183 20.50 4.56 22.78
CA ASN A 183 21.83 4.11 23.18
C ASN A 183 22.87 4.16 22.05
N ILE A 184 22.47 4.55 20.82
CA ILE A 184 23.41 4.77 19.72
C ILE A 184 24.18 6.06 20.00
N LYS A 185 25.52 5.96 20.02
CA LYS A 185 26.40 7.11 20.26
C LYS A 185 26.86 7.81 18.99
N ASP A 186 26.74 7.16 17.82
CA ASP A 186 27.13 7.76 16.55
C ASP A 186 26.12 8.86 16.15
N PRO A 187 26.52 10.14 16.15
CA PRO A 187 25.62 11.25 15.84
C PRO A 187 25.14 11.22 14.39
N ARG A 188 25.95 10.70 13.45
CA ARG A 188 25.59 10.63 12.03
C ARG A 188 24.40 9.71 11.81
N ILE A 189 24.42 8.55 12.48
CA ILE A 189 23.32 7.58 12.46
C ILE A 189 22.04 8.18 13.04
N LEU A 190 22.14 8.88 14.17
CA LEU A 190 21.00 9.54 14.79
C LEU A 190 20.42 10.66 13.92
N GLU A 191 21.26 11.44 13.25
CA GLU A 191 20.83 12.48 12.31
C GLU A 191 20.13 11.88 11.10
N LYS A 192 20.65 10.81 10.50
CA LYS A 192 20.02 10.15 9.35
C LYS A 192 18.64 9.58 9.70
N ILE A 193 18.48 8.98 10.89
CA ILE A 193 17.18 8.50 11.40
C ILE A 193 16.18 9.66 11.53
N LYS A 194 16.60 10.78 12.14
CA LYS A 194 15.77 11.98 12.26
C LYS A 194 15.38 12.53 10.90
N TRP A 195 16.31 12.50 9.94
CA TRP A 195 16.07 13.00 8.58
C TRP A 195 15.07 12.12 7.83
N ILE A 196 15.19 10.80 7.89
CA ILE A 196 14.21 9.84 7.33
C ILE A 196 12.83 10.11 7.93
N TYR A 197 12.75 10.21 9.26
CA TYR A 197 11.48 10.50 9.93
C TYR A 197 10.89 11.86 9.52
N ALA A 198 11.73 12.90 9.44
CA ALA A 198 11.29 14.23 9.02
C ALA A 198 10.75 14.23 7.57
N LYS A 199 11.38 13.46 6.68
CA LYS A 199 10.91 13.30 5.29
C LYS A 199 9.58 12.57 5.22
N ILE A 200 9.41 11.48 5.97
CA ILE A 200 8.13 10.77 6.09
C ILE A 200 7.04 11.70 6.67
N GLY A 201 7.36 12.43 7.75
CA GLY A 201 6.44 13.34 8.40
C GLY A 201 6.03 14.52 7.52
N ALA A 202 6.96 15.11 6.77
CA ALA A 202 6.69 16.17 5.81
C ALA A 202 5.76 15.68 4.69
N ALA A 203 6.08 14.53 4.10
CA ALA A 203 5.27 13.88 3.08
C ALA A 203 3.82 13.62 3.57
N ASN A 204 3.67 13.10 4.78
CA ASN A 204 2.36 12.86 5.40
C ASN A 204 1.61 14.17 5.77
N SER A 205 2.32 15.20 6.22
CA SER A 205 1.73 16.52 6.53
C SER A 205 1.16 17.20 5.29
N ILE A 206 1.85 17.08 4.16
CA ILE A 206 1.38 17.54 2.85
C ILE A 206 0.06 16.83 2.51
N ILE A 207 0.00 15.51 2.64
CA ILE A 207 -1.21 14.71 2.40
C ILE A 207 -2.38 15.21 3.27
N LYS A 208 -2.13 15.42 4.57
CA LYS A 208 -3.16 15.90 5.51
C LYS A 208 -3.66 17.30 5.13
N THR A 209 -2.75 18.23 4.84
CA THR A 209 -3.10 19.60 4.47
C THR A 209 -3.94 19.64 3.20
N LEU A 210 -3.60 18.80 2.20
CA LEU A 210 -4.37 18.67 0.96
C LEU A 210 -5.78 18.09 1.21
N LYS A 211 -5.92 17.14 2.14
CA LYS A 211 -7.24 16.64 2.58
C LYS A 211 -8.06 17.74 3.23
N ASP A 212 -7.52 18.42 4.24
CA ASP A 212 -8.21 19.45 5.00
C ASP A 212 -8.63 20.63 4.09
N PHE A 213 -7.75 21.05 3.16
CA PHE A 213 -8.07 22.10 2.19
C PHE A 213 -9.25 21.71 1.29
N LYS A 214 -9.26 20.47 0.79
CA LYS A 214 -10.33 19.98 -0.09
C LYS A 214 -11.67 19.90 0.64
N ASP A 215 -11.70 19.38 1.86
CA ASP A 215 -12.93 19.25 2.63
C ASP A 215 -13.51 20.65 2.92
N ASN A 216 -12.68 21.60 3.35
CA ASN A 216 -13.08 23.00 3.52
C ASN A 216 -13.58 23.65 2.22
N LEU A 217 -12.93 23.41 1.08
CA LEU A 217 -13.37 23.93 -0.22
C LEU A 217 -14.73 23.36 -0.62
N THR A 218 -14.96 22.07 -0.36
CA THR A 218 -16.23 21.38 -0.67
C THR A 218 -17.36 21.94 0.19
N ASP A 219 -17.10 22.24 1.47
CA ASP A 219 -18.06 22.85 2.38
C ASP A 219 -18.42 24.28 1.95
N ILE A 220 -17.44 25.08 1.52
CA ILE A 220 -17.68 26.44 0.99
C ILE A 220 -18.55 26.40 -0.27
N LEU A 221 -18.28 25.46 -1.18
CA LEU A 221 -19.01 25.31 -2.45
C LEU A 221 -20.43 24.75 -2.27
N THR A 222 -20.67 23.93 -1.23
CA THR A 222 -22.01 23.41 -0.91
C THR A 222 -22.86 24.40 -0.12
N LEU A 223 -22.25 25.30 0.67
CA LEU A 223 -22.96 26.41 1.35
C LEU A 223 -23.39 27.56 0.42
N THR A 224 -22.90 27.58 -0.82
CA THR A 224 -23.18 28.62 -1.81
C THR A 224 -24.19 28.19 -2.90
N CYS A 225 -24.83 27.03 -2.74
CA CYS A 225 -25.95 26.55 -3.57
C CYS A 225 -27.26 26.48 -2.74
#